data_AF-U6DQP8-F1
#
_entry.id   AF-U6DQP8-F1
#
_cell.length_a   1.000
_cell.length_b   1.000
_cell.length_c   1.000
_cell.angle_alpha   90.00
_cell.angle_beta   90.00
_cell.angle_gamma   90.00
#
_symmetry.space_group_name_H-M   'P 1'
#
loop_
_entity.id
_entity.type
_entity.pdbx_description
1 polymer ?
#
loop_
_entity_poly.entity_id
_entity_poly.type
_entity_poly.pdbx_seq_one_letter_code
_entity_poly.pdbx_strand_id
1 'polypeptide(L)'
;RRHELVIAWEPVSEEFQNGEGFGYIVAFRPNGTRGWKEKMVTSSEASKFIYRDESVPPLTPFEVKVGVYNNKGDGPFSQIVVICSAEGEPSAAPIDVKATSMSVSEILVAWKHIKESLGRPQGFEVGYWKDMEQEDAAETVKTRGNESSLILTGLEGNTLYHFTVRAYNGAGYGPPSTEVSATTKKSPPSQAPSNLRWEQQDSQLSLGWEPVRPLANESEVMGYKVFYRQEGHSNSQVIETQKPQAVVPLPDAGVYIIEVRAYSEGGDGTASTQIRVPSYSGGKITSAQSTLHTLSPSSSSVTLLLALMIPSTSW
;
A
#
# COMPACT_ATOMS: atom_id res chain seq x y z
N ARG A 1 -21.45 5.11 23.17
CA ARG A 1 -20.42 4.19 23.72
C ARG A 1 -21.02 2.78 23.70
N ARG A 2 -20.21 1.71 23.74
CA ARG A 2 -20.67 0.31 23.55
C ARG A 2 -21.87 -0.04 24.44
N HIS A 3 -22.76 -0.92 23.96
CA HIS A 3 -23.92 -1.45 24.70
C HIS A 3 -24.94 -0.39 25.18
N GLU A 4 -24.96 0.78 24.54
CA GLU A 4 -25.92 1.86 24.84
C GLU A 4 -27.09 1.83 23.85
N LEU A 5 -28.30 2.04 24.36
CA LEU A 5 -29.46 2.45 23.58
C LEU A 5 -29.77 3.90 23.94
N VAL A 6 -29.58 4.80 22.98
CA VAL A 6 -29.83 6.24 23.15
C VAL A 6 -31.22 6.55 22.61
N ILE A 7 -32.12 6.93 23.51
CA ILE A 7 -33.48 7.35 23.18
C ILE A 7 -33.51 8.86 23.33
N ALA A 8 -33.75 9.58 22.24
CA ALA A 8 -33.81 11.03 22.22
C ALA A 8 -35.19 11.49 21.76
N TRP A 9 -35.67 12.59 22.35
CA TRP A 9 -36.94 13.21 22.03
C TRP A 9 -36.83 14.73 22.14
N GLU A 10 -37.79 15.40 21.54
CA GLU A 10 -37.95 16.85 21.69
C GLU A 10 -38.66 17.16 23.01
N PRO A 11 -38.09 18.00 23.90
CA PRO A 11 -38.74 18.35 25.15
C PRO A 11 -40.07 19.08 24.93
N VAL A 12 -41.05 18.80 25.78
CA VAL A 12 -42.35 19.48 25.78
C VAL A 12 -42.19 20.86 26.40
N SER A 13 -42.60 21.91 25.68
CA SER A 13 -42.56 23.29 26.15
C SER A 13 -43.35 23.47 27.45
N GLU A 14 -42.87 24.35 28.33
CA GLU A 14 -43.42 24.59 29.68
C GLU A 14 -44.94 24.85 29.68
N GLU A 15 -45.45 25.57 28.68
CA GLU A 15 -46.88 25.86 28.51
C GLU A 15 -47.77 24.63 28.31
N PHE A 16 -47.20 23.49 27.89
CA PHE A 16 -47.91 22.24 27.67
C PHE A 16 -47.66 21.19 28.77
N GLN A 17 -46.86 21.51 29.79
CA GLN A 17 -46.54 20.58 30.89
C GLN A 17 -47.70 20.42 31.89
N ASN A 18 -48.60 21.42 31.96
CA ASN A 18 -49.90 21.34 32.62
C ASN A 18 -49.88 20.82 34.08
N GLY A 19 -48.85 21.17 34.87
CA GLY A 19 -48.81 20.88 36.31
C GLY A 19 -47.39 20.71 36.87
N GLU A 20 -47.28 20.74 38.20
CA GLU A 20 -46.01 20.46 38.89
C GLU A 20 -45.62 18.99 38.81
N GLY A 21 -44.32 18.73 38.93
CA GLY A 21 -43.76 17.37 38.90
C GLY A 21 -43.70 16.77 37.49
N PHE A 22 -43.66 17.61 36.45
CA PHE A 22 -43.58 17.15 35.07
C PHE A 22 -42.30 16.36 34.79
N GLY A 23 -42.43 15.24 34.10
CA GLY A 23 -41.33 14.42 33.64
C GLY A 23 -41.74 13.48 32.51
N TYR A 24 -40.83 12.60 32.10
CA TYR A 24 -41.03 11.67 31.00
C TYR A 24 -41.03 10.21 31.47
N ILE A 25 -41.84 9.40 30.80
CA ILE A 25 -41.85 7.93 30.92
C ILE A 25 -41.24 7.37 29.65
N VAL A 26 -40.03 6.83 29.74
CA VAL A 26 -39.35 6.19 28.61
C VAL A 26 -39.65 4.69 28.65
N ALA A 27 -40.42 4.22 27.67
CA ALA A 27 -40.77 2.80 27.54
C ALA A 27 -40.04 2.20 26.33
N PHE A 28 -39.32 1.10 26.54
CA PHE A 28 -38.57 0.41 25.50
C PHE A 28 -38.56 -1.10 25.66
N ARG A 29 -38.42 -1.83 24.54
CA ARG A 29 -38.27 -3.29 24.53
C ARG A 29 -37.54 -3.77 23.27
N PRO A 30 -36.82 -4.91 23.30
CA PRO A 30 -36.31 -5.53 22.09
C PRO A 30 -37.46 -5.82 21.11
N ASN A 31 -37.25 -5.53 19.83
CA ASN A 31 -38.29 -5.63 18.82
C ASN A 31 -38.89 -7.05 18.77
N GLY A 32 -40.22 -7.15 18.75
CA GLY A 32 -40.94 -8.42 18.74
C GLY A 32 -41.09 -9.12 20.11
N THR A 33 -40.52 -8.58 21.18
CA THR A 33 -40.72 -9.13 22.55
C THR A 33 -41.98 -8.55 23.22
N ARG A 34 -42.47 -9.26 24.24
CA ARG A 34 -43.62 -8.83 25.05
C ARG A 34 -43.12 -8.21 26.36
N GLY A 35 -43.81 -7.18 26.84
CA GLY A 35 -43.46 -6.44 28.06
C GLY A 35 -42.58 -5.22 27.79
N TRP A 36 -43.00 -4.06 28.28
CA TRP A 36 -42.24 -2.81 28.20
C TRP A 36 -41.35 -2.66 29.42
N LYS A 37 -40.07 -2.30 29.22
CA LYS A 37 -39.24 -1.75 30.30
C LYS A 37 -39.52 -0.25 30.37
N GLU A 38 -39.94 0.25 31.52
CA GLU A 38 -40.28 1.66 31.71
C GLU A 38 -39.30 2.32 32.69
N LYS A 39 -38.89 3.55 32.36
CA LYS A 39 -38.00 4.36 33.19
C LYS A 39 -38.51 5.79 33.26
N MET A 40 -38.62 6.27 34.49
CA MET A 40 -38.98 7.65 34.79
C MET A 40 -37.76 8.57 34.60
N VAL A 41 -37.96 9.69 33.93
CA VAL A 41 -36.98 10.76 33.76
C VAL A 41 -37.60 12.02 34.33
N THR A 42 -37.12 12.45 35.51
CA THR A 42 -37.77 13.46 36.34
C THR A 42 -37.45 14.91 35.95
N SER A 43 -36.67 15.12 34.90
CA SER A 43 -36.28 16.45 34.43
C SER A 43 -37.20 16.88 33.28
N SER A 44 -37.87 18.02 33.42
CA SER A 44 -38.75 18.60 32.39
C SER A 44 -38.00 18.94 31.09
N GLU A 45 -36.73 19.32 31.23
CA GLU A 45 -35.83 19.69 30.14
C GLU A 45 -35.07 18.50 29.55
N ALA A 46 -35.35 17.27 30.02
CA ALA A 46 -34.70 16.09 29.47
C ALA A 46 -35.10 15.90 28.00
N SER A 47 -34.09 15.74 27.15
CA SER A 47 -34.22 15.42 25.72
C SER A 47 -33.64 14.05 25.35
N LYS A 48 -33.10 13.33 26.33
CA LYS A 48 -32.49 12.02 26.11
C LYS A 48 -32.48 11.13 27.34
N PHE A 49 -32.54 9.83 27.09
CA PHE A 49 -32.29 8.77 28.05
C PHE A 49 -31.30 7.76 27.44
N ILE A 50 -30.37 7.27 28.27
CA ILE A 50 -29.37 6.29 27.85
C ILE A 50 -29.57 5.02 28.67
N TYR A 51 -30.00 3.96 28.01
CA TYR A 51 -30.04 2.62 28.59
C TYR A 51 -28.71 1.90 28.32
N ARG A 52 -28.15 1.24 29.33
CA ARG A 52 -26.91 0.46 29.24
C ARG A 52 -27.18 -0.97 29.66
N ASP A 53 -26.87 -1.92 28.77
CA ASP A 53 -27.05 -3.34 29.04
C ASP A 53 -26.07 -4.15 28.19
N GLU A 54 -25.07 -4.73 28.85
CA GLU A 54 -24.02 -5.52 28.21
C GLU A 54 -24.54 -6.81 27.59
N SER A 55 -25.71 -7.29 28.00
CA SER A 55 -26.34 -8.48 27.42
C SER A 55 -27.01 -8.21 26.07
N VAL A 56 -27.17 -6.93 25.68
CA VAL A 56 -27.79 -6.55 24.42
C VAL A 56 -26.76 -6.57 23.30
N PRO A 57 -26.96 -7.40 22.25
CA PRO A 57 -26.07 -7.41 21.10
C PRO A 57 -26.03 -6.04 20.37
N PRO A 58 -24.92 -5.73 19.70
CA PRO A 58 -24.84 -4.55 18.84
C PRO A 58 -25.93 -4.49 17.78
N LEU A 59 -26.35 -3.28 17.41
CA LEU A 59 -27.37 -3.03 16.37
C LEU A 59 -28.70 -3.78 16.58
N THR A 60 -29.01 -4.16 17.82
CA THR A 60 -30.27 -4.82 18.16
C THR A 60 -31.42 -3.81 18.00
N PRO A 61 -32.49 -4.12 17.26
CA PRO A 61 -33.64 -3.24 17.12
C PRO A 61 -34.48 -3.22 18.40
N PHE A 62 -34.86 -2.04 18.84
CA PHE A 62 -35.75 -1.77 19.97
C PHE A 62 -36.95 -0.97 19.50
N GLU A 63 -38.12 -1.36 19.96
CA GLU A 63 -39.31 -0.51 19.93
C GLU A 63 -39.26 0.42 21.13
N VAL A 64 -39.44 1.72 20.89
CA VAL A 64 -39.42 2.76 21.91
C VAL A 64 -40.60 3.70 21.76
N LYS A 65 -41.12 4.18 22.88
CA LYS A 65 -42.10 5.25 22.96
C LYS A 65 -41.81 6.09 24.20
N VAL A 66 -42.08 7.38 24.12
CA VAL A 66 -41.87 8.31 25.24
C VAL A 66 -43.22 8.92 25.60
N GLY A 67 -43.60 8.79 26.86
CA GLY A 67 -44.77 9.45 27.44
C GLY A 67 -44.35 10.54 28.40
N VAL A 68 -45.35 11.27 28.89
CA VAL A 68 -45.17 12.33 29.90
C VAL A 68 -45.96 11.98 31.15
N TYR A 69 -45.58 12.52 32.29
CA TYR A 69 -46.36 12.42 33.53
C TYR A 69 -46.24 13.70 34.34
N ASN A 70 -47.18 13.93 35.25
CA ASN A 70 -47.09 14.97 36.27
C ASN A 70 -47.73 14.49 37.58
N ASN A 71 -47.84 15.37 38.59
CA ASN A 71 -48.43 15.01 39.89
C ASN A 71 -49.92 14.61 39.83
N LYS A 72 -50.61 14.80 38.68
CA LYS A 72 -52.00 14.36 38.47
C LYS A 72 -52.09 12.97 37.85
N GLY A 73 -51.04 12.51 37.16
CA GLY A 73 -50.97 11.18 36.56
C GLY A 73 -50.20 11.16 35.24
N ASP A 74 -50.38 10.06 34.51
CA ASP A 74 -49.67 9.80 33.25
C ASP A 74 -50.43 10.41 32.07
N GLY A 75 -49.68 11.09 31.19
CA GLY A 75 -50.16 11.62 29.92
C GLY A 75 -50.01 10.63 28.76
N PRO A 76 -50.30 11.07 27.53
CA PRO A 76 -50.20 10.21 26.35
C PRO A 76 -48.75 9.84 26.04
N PHE A 77 -48.57 8.66 25.44
CA PHE A 77 -47.31 8.24 24.83
C PHE A 77 -47.22 8.72 23.38
N SER A 78 -46.00 8.93 22.91
CA SER A 78 -45.68 9.07 21.49
C SER A 78 -46.03 7.82 20.69
N GLN A 79 -45.98 7.93 19.36
CA GLN A 79 -45.90 6.77 18.47
C GLN A 79 -44.72 5.88 18.83
N ILE A 80 -44.88 4.57 18.58
CA ILE A 80 -43.79 3.61 18.69
C ILE A 80 -42.86 3.81 17.50
N VAL A 81 -41.57 3.99 17.77
CA VAL A 81 -40.52 4.03 16.74
C VAL A 81 -39.53 2.90 16.99
N VAL A 82 -38.92 2.41 15.92
CA VAL A 82 -37.86 1.40 16.01
C VAL A 82 -36.50 2.09 15.87
N ILE A 83 -35.65 1.91 16.88
CA ILE A 83 -34.26 2.39 16.88
C ILE A 83 -33.31 1.22 17.18
N CYS A 84 -32.01 1.36 16.89
CA CYS A 84 -31.04 0.31 17.18
C CYS A 84 -30.14 0.67 18.38
N SER A 85 -29.68 -0.34 19.11
CA SER A 85 -28.57 -0.17 20.06
C SER A 85 -27.29 0.25 19.33
N ALA A 86 -26.33 0.79 20.07
CA ALA A 86 -25.04 1.22 19.55
C ALA A 86 -24.35 0.11 18.74
N GLU A 87 -23.62 0.51 17.69
CA GLU A 87 -22.72 -0.41 17.01
C GLU A 87 -21.64 -0.90 17.98
N GLY A 88 -21.24 -2.15 17.82
CA GLY A 88 -20.16 -2.80 18.55
C GLY A 88 -18.92 -2.89 17.67
N GLU A 89 -17.79 -3.20 18.29
CA GLU A 89 -16.56 -3.48 17.55
C GLU A 89 -16.77 -4.67 16.60
N PRO A 90 -16.02 -4.74 15.49
CA PRO A 90 -16.02 -5.93 14.63
C PRO A 90 -15.78 -7.20 15.44
N SER A 91 -16.71 -8.16 15.36
CA SER A 91 -16.70 -9.35 16.24
C SER A 91 -15.78 -10.47 15.79
N ALA A 92 -15.32 -10.44 14.54
CA ALA A 92 -14.43 -11.47 13.99
C ALA A 92 -13.14 -10.84 13.45
N ALA A 93 -12.13 -11.68 13.25
CA ALA A 93 -10.90 -11.29 12.58
C ALA A 93 -11.03 -11.52 11.07
N PRO A 94 -10.25 -10.80 10.24
CA PRO A 94 -10.01 -11.17 8.85
C PRO A 94 -9.47 -12.61 8.72
N ILE A 95 -9.82 -13.27 7.62
CA ILE A 95 -9.45 -14.67 7.35
C ILE A 95 -8.58 -14.78 6.09
N ASP A 96 -7.90 -15.91 5.88
CA ASP A 96 -7.03 -16.15 4.70
C ASP A 96 -6.01 -15.01 4.50
N VAL A 97 -5.45 -14.53 5.62
CA VAL A 97 -4.40 -13.50 5.62
C VAL A 97 -3.13 -14.10 5.02
N LYS A 98 -2.49 -13.37 4.11
CA LYS A 98 -1.26 -13.77 3.42
C LYS A 98 -0.34 -12.57 3.30
N ALA A 99 0.93 -12.78 3.59
CA ALA A 99 2.00 -11.83 3.31
C ALA A 99 2.85 -12.38 2.16
N THR A 100 3.10 -11.57 1.13
CA THR A 100 3.87 -11.94 -0.06
C THR A 100 4.97 -10.91 -0.29
N SER A 101 6.22 -11.38 -0.35
CA SER A 101 7.38 -10.53 -0.60
C SER A 101 7.43 -10.05 -2.04
N MET A 102 7.42 -8.73 -2.24
CA MET A 102 7.38 -8.12 -3.58
C MET A 102 8.76 -7.65 -4.02
N SER A 103 9.49 -6.97 -3.14
CA SER A 103 10.81 -6.41 -3.42
C SER A 103 11.71 -6.44 -2.18
N VAL A 104 12.87 -5.78 -2.26
CA VAL A 104 13.78 -5.58 -1.12
C VAL A 104 13.13 -4.75 0.00
N SER A 105 12.09 -3.97 -0.28
CA SER A 105 11.51 -3.05 0.71
C SER A 105 9.99 -3.08 0.76
N GLU A 106 9.37 -4.06 0.08
CA GLU A 106 7.91 -4.10 -0.06
C GLU A 106 7.36 -5.51 0.15
N ILE A 107 6.28 -5.57 0.93
CA ILE A 107 5.50 -6.78 1.19
C ILE A 107 4.02 -6.45 0.95
N LEU A 108 3.36 -7.28 0.15
CA LEU A 108 1.91 -7.24 -0.03
C LEU A 108 1.25 -8.10 1.05
N VAL A 109 0.40 -7.48 1.87
CA VAL A 109 -0.46 -8.18 2.83
C VAL A 109 -1.88 -8.17 2.28
N ALA A 110 -2.48 -9.34 2.11
CA ALA A 110 -3.82 -9.51 1.57
C ALA A 110 -4.64 -10.46 2.43
N TRP A 111 -5.96 -10.23 2.52
CA TRP A 111 -6.86 -11.01 3.36
C TRP A 111 -8.25 -11.12 2.72
N LYS A 112 -9.12 -11.92 3.34
CA LYS A 112 -10.54 -12.00 3.05
C LYS A 112 -11.35 -11.59 4.26
N HIS A 113 -12.53 -11.06 4.01
CA HIS A 113 -13.51 -10.78 5.06
C HIS A 113 -14.93 -11.11 4.61
N ILE A 114 -15.72 -11.59 5.57
CA ILE A 114 -17.15 -11.80 5.37
C ILE A 114 -17.88 -10.56 5.88
N LYS A 115 -18.62 -9.88 5.01
CA LYS A 115 -19.34 -8.64 5.33
C LYS A 115 -20.33 -8.77 6.49
N GLU A 116 -20.81 -9.99 6.75
CA GLU A 116 -21.83 -10.27 7.76
C GLU A 116 -21.25 -10.56 9.15
N SER A 117 -19.96 -10.91 9.27
CA SER A 117 -19.34 -11.31 10.57
C SER A 117 -18.55 -10.21 11.27
N LEU A 118 -18.26 -9.08 10.60
CA LEU A 118 -17.34 -8.04 11.09
C LEU A 118 -18.02 -6.75 11.58
N GLY A 119 -19.33 -6.75 11.85
CA GLY A 119 -20.06 -5.47 11.88
C GLY A 119 -19.91 -4.78 10.52
N ARG A 120 -20.17 -3.49 10.37
CA ARG A 120 -19.84 -2.80 9.11
C ARG A 120 -18.43 -2.20 9.24
N PRO A 121 -17.34 -2.90 8.84
CA PRO A 121 -16.00 -2.35 8.97
C PRO A 121 -15.87 -1.09 8.13
N GLN A 122 -15.30 -0.05 8.73
CA GLN A 122 -14.89 1.17 8.02
C GLN A 122 -13.56 0.95 7.30
N GLY A 123 -12.73 0.04 7.81
CA GLY A 123 -11.50 -0.42 7.17
C GLY A 123 -10.76 -1.45 8.02
N PHE A 124 -9.49 -1.65 7.68
CA PHE A 124 -8.59 -2.58 8.34
C PHE A 124 -7.30 -1.90 8.76
N GLU A 125 -6.68 -2.44 9.79
CA GLU A 125 -5.36 -2.05 10.26
C GLU A 125 -4.45 -3.27 10.20
N VAL A 126 -3.29 -3.08 9.56
CA VAL A 126 -2.21 -4.06 9.50
C VAL A 126 -1.17 -3.65 10.53
N GLY A 127 -0.92 -4.50 11.52
CA GLY A 127 0.22 -4.40 12.43
C GLY A 127 1.40 -5.19 11.87
N TYR A 128 2.62 -4.65 11.98
CA TYR A 128 3.83 -5.36 11.58
C TYR A 128 5.03 -5.03 12.47
N TRP A 129 5.94 -6.00 12.61
CA TRP A 129 7.17 -5.89 13.39
C TRP A 129 8.23 -6.84 12.84
N LYS A 130 9.51 -6.59 13.16
CA LYS A 130 10.61 -7.50 12.79
C LYS A 130 10.63 -8.71 13.71
N ASP A 131 11.16 -9.84 13.24
CA ASP A 131 11.31 -11.07 14.04
C ASP A 131 12.07 -10.89 15.36
N MET A 132 13.00 -9.92 15.41
CA MET A 132 13.78 -9.60 16.60
C MET A 132 13.09 -8.63 17.57
N GLU A 133 11.90 -8.15 17.21
CA GLU A 133 11.10 -7.19 17.98
C GLU A 133 9.89 -7.90 18.62
N GLN A 134 9.34 -7.30 19.69
CA GLN A 134 8.09 -7.78 20.29
C GLN A 134 6.89 -7.19 19.56
N GLU A 135 5.76 -7.91 19.54
CA GLU A 135 4.50 -7.44 18.96
C GLU A 135 4.03 -6.10 19.54
N ASP A 136 4.34 -5.81 20.82
CA ASP A 136 4.02 -4.52 21.46
C ASP A 136 4.72 -3.31 20.79
N ALA A 137 5.78 -3.55 20.03
CA ALA A 137 6.49 -2.54 19.24
C ALA A 137 5.97 -2.43 17.79
N ALA A 138 4.89 -3.13 17.45
CA ALA A 138 4.36 -3.16 16.10
C ALA A 138 4.00 -1.77 15.57
N GLU A 139 4.50 -1.48 14.38
CA GLU A 139 4.03 -0.37 13.58
C GLU A 139 2.67 -0.73 12.96
N THR A 140 1.83 0.28 12.71
CA THR A 140 0.48 0.05 12.18
C THR A 140 0.19 0.93 10.99
N VAL A 141 -0.47 0.35 9.98
CA VAL A 141 -0.92 1.07 8.79
C VAL A 141 -2.37 0.69 8.49
N LYS A 142 -3.19 1.70 8.19
CA LYS A 142 -4.62 1.52 7.89
C LYS A 142 -4.86 1.50 6.39
N THR A 143 -5.83 0.69 5.97
CA THR A 143 -6.34 0.71 4.60
C THR A 143 -7.16 1.95 4.32
N ARG A 144 -7.28 2.30 3.04
CA ARG A 144 -8.23 3.31 2.57
C ARG A 144 -9.59 2.66 2.43
N GLY A 145 -10.47 2.90 3.39
CA GLY A 145 -11.79 2.26 3.41
C GLY A 145 -11.68 0.74 3.53
N ASN A 146 -12.55 0.03 2.83
CA ASN A 146 -12.77 -1.42 2.95
C ASN A 146 -11.93 -2.27 1.97
N GLU A 147 -10.73 -1.81 1.60
CA GLU A 147 -9.77 -2.59 0.81
C GLU A 147 -9.34 -3.85 1.57
N SER A 148 -9.13 -4.95 0.85
CA SER A 148 -8.77 -6.26 1.41
C SER A 148 -7.28 -6.60 1.22
N SER A 149 -6.46 -5.59 0.94
CA SER A 149 -5.02 -5.71 0.76
C SER A 149 -4.33 -4.38 0.98
N LEU A 150 -3.06 -4.44 1.38
CA LEU A 150 -2.19 -3.29 1.58
C LEU A 150 -0.76 -3.66 1.16
N ILE A 151 -0.08 -2.75 0.46
CA ILE A 151 1.36 -2.86 0.20
C ILE A 151 2.09 -2.03 1.27
N LEU A 152 2.89 -2.70 2.08
CA LEU A 152 3.84 -2.06 2.99
C LEU A 152 5.10 -1.74 2.20
N THR A 153 5.65 -0.54 2.41
CA THR A 153 6.80 -0.01 1.68
C THR A 153 7.83 0.54 2.67
N GLY A 154 9.09 0.71 2.24
CA GLY A 154 10.15 1.24 3.09
C GLY A 154 10.65 0.24 4.14
N LEU A 155 10.39 -1.05 3.94
CA LEU A 155 10.88 -2.11 4.81
C LEU A 155 12.39 -2.33 4.61
N GLU A 156 13.05 -2.82 5.66
CA GLU A 156 14.45 -3.26 5.58
C GLU A 156 14.58 -4.54 4.74
N GLY A 157 15.58 -4.60 3.87
CA GLY A 157 15.84 -5.75 3.00
C GLY A 157 16.33 -6.99 3.75
N ASN A 158 16.10 -8.16 3.16
CA ASN A 158 16.49 -9.46 3.70
C ASN A 158 16.11 -9.65 5.18
N THR A 159 14.93 -9.18 5.57
CA THR A 159 14.46 -9.15 6.96
C THR A 159 13.11 -9.85 7.07
N LEU A 160 12.98 -10.72 8.08
CA LEU A 160 11.72 -11.40 8.40
C LEU A 160 10.81 -10.46 9.18
N TYR A 161 9.60 -10.26 8.67
CA TYR A 161 8.54 -9.51 9.31
C TYR A 161 7.35 -10.40 9.63
N HIS A 162 6.69 -10.06 10.73
CA HIS A 162 5.43 -10.63 11.18
C HIS A 162 4.30 -9.63 10.97
N PHE A 163 3.09 -10.13 10.73
CA PHE A 163 1.93 -9.34 10.36
C PHE A 163 0.66 -9.86 11.03
N THR A 164 -0.16 -8.93 11.52
CA THR A 164 -1.54 -9.18 11.94
C THR A 164 -2.48 -8.18 11.28
N VAL A 165 -3.72 -8.59 11.03
CA VAL A 165 -4.74 -7.71 10.45
C VAL A 165 -5.96 -7.71 11.34
N ARG A 166 -6.49 -6.53 11.66
CA ARG A 166 -7.76 -6.38 12.40
C ARG A 166 -8.69 -5.40 11.70
N ALA A 167 -9.99 -5.67 11.77
CA ALA A 167 -11.02 -4.76 11.29
C ALA A 167 -11.28 -3.64 12.31
N TYR A 168 -11.69 -2.47 11.85
CA TYR A 168 -12.16 -1.39 12.73
C TYR A 168 -13.41 -0.71 12.20
N ASN A 169 -14.20 -0.15 13.11
CA ASN A 169 -15.35 0.71 12.81
C ASN A 169 -15.41 1.87 13.83
N GLY A 170 -16.52 2.62 13.84
CA GLY A 170 -16.70 3.76 14.74
C GLY A 170 -16.81 3.37 16.23
N ALA A 171 -17.01 2.09 16.54
CA ALA A 171 -17.06 1.59 17.91
C ALA A 171 -15.67 1.20 18.44
N GLY A 172 -14.73 0.81 17.56
CA GLY A 172 -13.37 0.45 17.90
C GLY A 172 -12.79 -0.63 16.98
N TYR A 173 -11.84 -1.39 17.52
CA TYR A 173 -11.12 -2.46 16.81
C TYR A 173 -11.65 -3.84 17.17
N GLY A 174 -11.76 -4.72 16.18
CA GLY A 174 -12.02 -6.13 16.38
C GLY A 174 -10.79 -6.93 16.79
N PRO A 175 -10.94 -8.25 16.97
CA PRO A 175 -9.80 -9.13 17.27
C PRO A 175 -8.81 -9.19 16.10
N PRO A 176 -7.50 -9.35 16.38
CA PRO A 176 -6.50 -9.56 15.34
C PRO A 176 -6.64 -10.92 14.68
N SER A 177 -6.21 -11.01 13.42
CA SER A 177 -6.04 -12.28 12.72
C SER A 177 -4.96 -13.13 13.38
N THR A 178 -4.87 -14.40 12.98
CA THR A 178 -3.65 -15.17 13.19
C THR A 178 -2.46 -14.46 12.56
N GLU A 179 -1.31 -14.52 13.22
CA GLU A 179 -0.05 -14.01 12.71
C GLU A 179 0.33 -14.73 11.41
N VAL A 180 0.85 -13.96 10.46
CA VAL A 180 1.53 -14.47 9.27
C VAL A 180 2.86 -13.76 9.11
N SER A 181 3.81 -14.38 8.42
CA SER A 181 5.14 -13.82 8.24
C SER A 181 5.61 -13.86 6.80
N ALA A 182 6.49 -12.94 6.45
CA ALA A 182 7.18 -12.90 5.16
C ALA A 182 8.53 -12.21 5.29
N THR A 183 9.51 -12.69 4.51
CA THR A 183 10.85 -12.09 4.44
C THR A 183 10.95 -11.16 3.24
N THR A 184 11.37 -9.92 3.44
CA THR A 184 11.73 -9.03 2.32
C THR A 184 12.86 -9.65 1.51
N LYS A 185 12.90 -9.36 0.21
CA LYS A 185 13.93 -9.96 -0.66
C LYS A 185 15.31 -9.39 -0.34
N LYS A 186 16.34 -10.12 -0.76
CA LYS A 186 17.71 -9.58 -0.76
C LYS A 186 17.84 -8.44 -1.78
N SER A 187 18.84 -7.61 -1.60
CA SER A 187 19.16 -6.55 -2.57
C SER A 187 19.58 -7.15 -3.92
N PRO A 188 19.27 -6.50 -5.04
CA PRO A 188 19.77 -6.94 -6.33
C PRO A 188 21.31 -6.84 -6.39
N PRO A 189 21.98 -7.56 -7.31
CA PRO A 189 23.42 -7.55 -7.42
C PRO A 189 23.98 -6.12 -7.57
N SER A 190 24.89 -5.73 -6.68
CA SER A 190 25.55 -4.43 -6.74
C SER A 190 26.65 -4.35 -7.80
N GLN A 191 27.20 -5.51 -8.19
CA GLN A 191 28.16 -5.60 -9.28
C GLN A 191 27.47 -5.41 -10.64
N ALA A 192 27.97 -4.44 -11.41
CA ALA A 192 27.51 -4.22 -12.78
C ALA A 192 28.08 -5.28 -13.76
N PRO A 193 27.35 -5.62 -14.85
CA PRO A 193 27.92 -6.36 -15.96
C PRO A 193 29.19 -5.67 -16.48
N SER A 194 30.27 -6.44 -16.64
CA SER A 194 31.59 -5.93 -17.03
C SER A 194 32.06 -6.55 -18.34
N ASN A 195 33.13 -6.00 -18.92
CA ASN A 195 33.71 -6.48 -20.18
C ASN A 195 32.68 -6.58 -21.32
N LEU A 196 31.88 -5.51 -21.51
CA LEU A 196 30.93 -5.44 -22.62
C LEU A 196 31.70 -5.48 -23.96
N ARG A 197 31.40 -6.50 -24.76
CA ARG A 197 31.93 -6.74 -26.10
C ARG A 197 30.77 -6.69 -27.07
N TRP A 198 30.98 -6.07 -28.22
CA TRP A 198 29.95 -6.00 -29.23
C TRP A 198 30.52 -6.06 -30.64
N GLU A 199 29.71 -6.61 -31.54
CA GLU A 199 29.97 -6.70 -32.96
C GLU A 199 28.68 -6.31 -33.69
N GLN A 200 28.79 -5.31 -34.56
CA GLN A 200 27.66 -4.88 -35.37
C GLN A 200 27.74 -5.50 -36.76
N GLN A 201 26.62 -6.06 -37.21
CA GLN A 201 26.39 -6.49 -38.57
C GLN A 201 25.07 -5.89 -39.06
N ASP A 202 25.16 -4.98 -40.04
CA ASP A 202 24.02 -4.23 -40.56
C ASP A 202 23.25 -3.52 -39.43
N SER A 203 21.93 -3.70 -39.35
CA SER A 203 21.07 -3.14 -38.30
C SER A 203 20.96 -4.02 -37.05
N GLN A 204 21.90 -4.95 -36.83
CA GLN A 204 21.91 -5.82 -35.64
C GLN A 204 23.24 -5.72 -34.90
N LEU A 205 23.15 -5.50 -33.58
CA LEU A 205 24.29 -5.49 -32.67
C LEU A 205 24.27 -6.75 -31.82
N SER A 206 25.27 -7.62 -31.99
CA SER A 206 25.52 -8.71 -31.07
C SER A 206 26.31 -8.20 -29.87
N LEU A 207 25.73 -8.26 -28.68
CA LEU A 207 26.30 -7.77 -27.42
C LEU A 207 26.55 -8.96 -26.48
N GLY A 208 27.71 -8.99 -25.84
CA GLY A 208 28.08 -9.98 -24.83
C GLY A 208 28.85 -9.34 -23.68
N TRP A 209 28.79 -9.94 -22.49
CA TRP A 209 29.43 -9.42 -21.28
C TRP A 209 29.85 -10.55 -20.35
N GLU A 210 30.65 -10.22 -19.34
CA GLU A 210 30.99 -11.16 -18.27
C GLU A 210 29.77 -11.38 -17.35
N PRO A 211 29.43 -12.62 -16.98
CA PRO A 211 28.34 -12.88 -16.03
C PRO A 211 28.57 -12.20 -14.68
N VAL A 212 27.51 -11.57 -14.17
CA VAL A 212 27.50 -10.99 -12.82
C VAL A 212 27.42 -12.12 -11.79
N ARG A 213 28.25 -12.05 -10.75
CA ARG A 213 28.20 -12.99 -9.63
C ARG A 213 27.70 -12.26 -8.39
N PRO A 214 26.52 -12.62 -7.85
CA PRO A 214 25.98 -11.96 -6.66
C PRO A 214 26.85 -12.28 -5.43
N LEU A 215 26.90 -11.33 -4.50
CA LEU A 215 27.44 -11.58 -3.16
C LEU A 215 26.47 -12.46 -2.36
N ALA A 216 26.94 -13.11 -1.29
CA ALA A 216 26.11 -14.01 -0.48
C ALA A 216 24.86 -13.36 0.14
N ASN A 217 24.92 -12.04 0.38
CA ASN A 217 23.83 -11.21 0.91
C ASN A 217 22.96 -10.56 -0.18
N GLU A 218 23.21 -10.85 -1.46
CA GLU A 218 22.45 -10.34 -2.60
C GLU A 218 21.53 -11.41 -3.18
N SER A 219 20.53 -10.99 -3.97
CA SER A 219 19.66 -11.87 -4.71
C SER A 219 20.39 -12.50 -5.89
N GLU A 220 20.03 -13.75 -6.19
CA GLU A 220 20.53 -14.47 -7.36
C GLU A 220 20.16 -13.77 -8.67
N VAL A 221 21.08 -13.79 -9.62
CA VAL A 221 20.86 -13.22 -10.95
C VAL A 221 19.87 -14.11 -11.70
N MET A 222 18.70 -13.57 -12.05
CA MET A 222 17.69 -14.27 -12.85
C MET A 222 17.88 -14.02 -14.36
N GLY A 223 18.57 -12.95 -14.72
CA GLY A 223 18.89 -12.60 -16.09
C GLY A 223 19.43 -11.17 -16.21
N TYR A 224 19.34 -10.62 -17.41
CA TYR A 224 19.83 -9.30 -17.77
C TYR A 224 18.79 -8.54 -18.58
N LYS A 225 18.79 -7.22 -18.38
CA LYS A 225 18.04 -6.23 -19.16
C LYS A 225 19.03 -5.38 -19.92
N VAL A 226 18.86 -5.31 -21.24
CA VAL A 226 19.63 -4.43 -22.13
C VAL A 226 18.77 -3.23 -22.46
N PHE A 227 19.15 -2.07 -21.94
CA PHE A 227 18.50 -0.81 -22.21
C PHE A 227 19.23 -0.15 -23.38
N TYR A 228 18.49 0.24 -24.42
CA TYR A 228 19.06 0.95 -25.55
C TYR A 228 18.14 2.08 -26.01
N ARG A 229 18.75 3.19 -26.41
CA ARG A 229 18.04 4.36 -26.93
C ARG A 229 18.91 5.09 -27.94
N GLN A 230 18.29 5.76 -28.90
CA GLN A 230 19.03 6.66 -29.78
C GLN A 230 19.43 7.93 -28.99
N GLU A 231 20.63 8.42 -29.24
CA GLU A 231 21.12 9.67 -28.65
C GLU A 231 20.19 10.83 -29.03
N GLY A 232 19.89 11.71 -28.07
CA GLY A 232 18.89 12.77 -28.23
C GLY A 232 17.43 12.33 -28.03
N HIS A 233 17.14 11.02 -27.96
CA HIS A 233 15.80 10.52 -27.67
C HIS A 233 15.67 10.09 -26.20
N SER A 234 14.49 10.35 -25.62
CA SER A 234 14.15 9.98 -24.24
C SER A 234 13.63 8.55 -24.12
N ASN A 235 13.06 8.00 -25.20
CA ASN A 235 12.45 6.68 -25.17
C ASN A 235 13.52 5.58 -25.15
N SER A 236 13.58 4.82 -24.07
CA SER A 236 14.46 3.65 -23.95
C SER A 236 13.68 2.39 -24.24
N GLN A 237 14.25 1.53 -25.07
CA GLN A 237 13.77 0.17 -25.30
C GLN A 237 14.51 -0.79 -24.38
N VAL A 238 13.91 -1.94 -24.09
CA VAL A 238 14.46 -2.96 -23.19
C VAL A 238 14.38 -4.34 -23.84
N ILE A 239 15.47 -5.09 -23.76
CA ILE A 239 15.52 -6.52 -24.12
C ILE A 239 15.88 -7.32 -22.89
N GLU A 240 15.09 -8.35 -22.59
CA GLU A 240 15.36 -9.29 -21.50
C GLU A 240 16.01 -10.58 -22.03
N THR A 241 17.02 -11.05 -21.33
CA THR A 241 17.75 -12.29 -21.66
C THR A 241 18.22 -12.99 -20.40
N GLN A 242 18.19 -14.32 -20.37
CA GLN A 242 18.77 -15.11 -19.28
C GLN A 242 20.26 -15.38 -19.48
N LYS A 243 20.78 -15.12 -20.68
CA LYS A 243 22.19 -15.35 -21.04
C LYS A 243 22.96 -14.04 -20.95
N PRO A 244 24.29 -14.07 -20.74
CA PRO A 244 25.14 -12.88 -20.73
C PRO A 244 25.41 -12.34 -22.15
N GLN A 245 24.39 -12.39 -23.00
CA GLN A 245 24.43 -11.95 -24.39
C GLN A 245 23.02 -11.60 -24.88
N ALA A 246 22.94 -10.67 -25.82
CA ALA A 246 21.72 -10.25 -26.50
C ALA A 246 22.01 -9.74 -27.91
N VAL A 247 20.99 -9.76 -28.77
CA VAL A 247 21.03 -9.09 -30.08
C VAL A 247 20.12 -7.88 -30.02
N VAL A 248 20.67 -6.69 -30.26
CA VAL A 248 19.95 -5.42 -30.20
C VAL A 248 19.67 -4.93 -31.63
N PRO A 249 18.40 -4.69 -32.01
CA PRO A 249 18.08 -4.13 -33.31
C PRO A 249 18.33 -2.62 -33.32
N LEU A 250 19.09 -2.15 -34.30
CA LEU A 250 19.45 -0.75 -34.52
C LEU A 250 18.94 -0.30 -35.90
N PRO A 251 17.61 -0.11 -36.06
CA PRO A 251 16.98 0.08 -37.37
C PRO A 251 17.37 1.39 -38.05
N ASP A 252 17.54 2.46 -37.26
CA ASP A 252 17.79 3.80 -37.78
C ASP A 252 19.27 4.14 -37.75
N ALA A 253 19.71 4.97 -38.69
CA ALA A 253 21.06 5.51 -38.66
C ALA A 253 21.21 6.51 -37.51
N GLY A 254 22.30 6.41 -36.76
CA GLY A 254 22.58 7.32 -35.64
C GLY A 254 23.36 6.65 -34.52
N VAL A 255 23.60 7.37 -33.43
CA VAL A 255 24.32 6.84 -32.26
C VAL A 255 23.31 6.30 -31.26
N TYR A 256 23.48 5.05 -30.86
CA TYR A 256 22.71 4.43 -29.79
C TYR A 256 23.52 4.37 -28.50
N ILE A 257 22.88 4.70 -27.39
CA ILE A 257 23.42 4.55 -26.05
C ILE A 257 22.84 3.26 -25.48
N ILE A 258 23.71 2.35 -25.06
CA ILE A 258 23.34 1.02 -24.58
C ILE A 258 23.96 0.79 -23.20
N GLU A 259 23.17 0.25 -22.28
CA GLU A 259 23.62 -0.24 -20.98
C GLU A 259 22.97 -1.57 -20.64
N VAL A 260 23.64 -2.36 -19.82
CA VAL A 260 23.16 -3.66 -19.38
C VAL A 260 23.05 -3.67 -17.86
N ARG A 261 21.94 -4.20 -17.35
CA ARG A 261 21.72 -4.44 -15.92
C ARG A 261 21.46 -5.91 -15.69
N ALA A 262 22.01 -6.48 -14.62
CA ALA A 262 21.47 -7.75 -14.11
C ALA A 262 20.10 -7.47 -13.46
N TYR A 263 19.18 -8.43 -13.48
CA TYR A 263 17.96 -8.36 -12.68
C TYR A 263 17.80 -9.62 -11.85
N SER A 264 17.13 -9.46 -10.72
CA SER A 264 16.93 -10.49 -9.71
C SER A 264 15.54 -10.34 -9.09
N GLU A 265 15.17 -11.21 -8.15
CA GLU A 265 13.92 -11.03 -7.42
C GLU A 265 13.86 -9.70 -6.65
N GLY A 266 15.00 -9.18 -6.20
CA GLY A 266 15.13 -7.89 -5.50
C GLY A 266 15.03 -6.66 -6.40
N GLY A 267 14.93 -6.85 -7.72
CA GLY A 267 14.83 -5.78 -8.72
C GLY A 267 16.03 -5.72 -9.68
N ASP A 268 16.21 -4.55 -10.30
CA ASP A 268 17.31 -4.27 -11.23
C ASP A 268 18.59 -3.92 -10.46
N GLY A 269 19.69 -4.57 -10.82
CA GLY A 269 21.02 -4.30 -10.27
C GLY A 269 21.69 -3.08 -10.90
N THR A 270 22.95 -2.86 -10.52
CA THR A 270 23.76 -1.74 -11.01
C THR A 270 23.96 -1.81 -12.52
N ALA A 271 23.84 -0.65 -13.19
CA ALA A 271 24.08 -0.56 -14.63
C ALA A 271 25.56 -0.66 -15.00
N SER A 272 25.84 -1.34 -16.11
CA SER A 272 27.14 -1.31 -16.76
C SER A 272 27.51 0.12 -17.18
N THR A 273 28.78 0.33 -17.50
CA THR A 273 29.19 1.51 -18.26
C THR A 273 28.39 1.60 -19.56
N GLN A 274 27.91 2.79 -19.90
CA GLN A 274 27.22 3.02 -21.17
C GLN A 274 28.19 2.92 -22.34
N ILE A 275 27.79 2.20 -23.38
CA ILE A 275 28.48 2.17 -24.67
C ILE A 275 27.72 3.03 -25.69
N ARG A 276 28.46 3.69 -26.57
CA ARG A 276 27.92 4.46 -27.69
C ARG A 276 28.23 3.71 -28.98
N VAL A 277 27.18 3.25 -29.66
CA VAL A 277 27.28 2.42 -30.86
C VAL A 277 26.70 3.19 -32.04
N PRO A 278 27.52 3.62 -33.00
CA PRO A 278 27.03 4.20 -34.24
C PRO A 278 26.42 3.12 -35.14
N SER A 279 25.13 3.26 -35.46
CA SER A 279 24.45 2.42 -36.44
C SER A 279 24.52 3.02 -37.83
N TYR A 280 24.93 2.21 -38.80
CA TYR A 280 24.98 2.55 -40.21
C TYR A 280 24.25 1.48 -41.01
N SER A 281 23.49 1.89 -42.02
CA SER A 281 23.02 0.98 -43.04
C SER A 281 24.20 0.48 -43.89
N GLY A 282 24.82 -0.65 -43.51
CA GLY A 282 25.66 -1.47 -44.42
C GLY A 282 27.17 -1.57 -44.15
N GLY A 283 27.63 -1.90 -42.94
CA GLY A 283 29.04 -2.24 -42.70
C GLY A 283 29.32 -2.93 -41.37
N LYS A 284 30.29 -3.87 -41.35
CA LYS A 284 30.66 -4.68 -40.19
C LYS A 284 31.72 -3.97 -39.33
N ILE A 285 31.47 -3.77 -38.03
CA ILE A 285 32.41 -3.10 -37.10
C ILE A 285 32.57 -3.96 -35.83
N THR A 286 33.83 -4.24 -35.46
CA THR A 286 34.22 -4.87 -34.19
C THR A 286 35.01 -3.87 -33.35
N SER A 287 34.74 -3.78 -32.03
CA SER A 287 35.58 -3.01 -31.11
C SER A 287 36.32 -3.91 -30.12
N ALA A 288 37.60 -3.60 -29.87
CA ALA A 288 38.36 -4.07 -28.72
C ALA A 288 38.63 -2.84 -27.83
N GLN A 289 38.35 -2.95 -26.53
CA GLN A 289 38.47 -1.82 -25.59
C GLN A 289 39.86 -1.19 -25.65
N SER A 290 39.92 0.13 -25.92
CA SER A 290 41.09 0.96 -25.66
C SER A 290 40.86 1.67 -24.33
N THR A 291 41.61 1.28 -23.29
CA THR A 291 41.61 1.99 -22.00
C THR A 291 42.34 3.32 -22.16
N LEU A 292 41.61 4.44 -22.18
CA LEU A 292 42.18 5.76 -22.02
C LEU A 292 42.46 5.99 -20.53
N HIS A 293 43.74 5.92 -20.14
CA HIS A 293 44.17 6.43 -18.84
C HIS A 293 44.02 7.96 -18.85
N THR A 294 43.05 8.48 -18.10
CA THR A 294 42.98 9.90 -17.76
C THR A 294 44.10 10.24 -16.79
N LEU A 295 45.13 10.93 -17.27
CA LEU A 295 46.05 11.68 -16.42
C LEU A 295 45.31 12.91 -15.87
N SER A 296 45.42 13.10 -14.56
CA SER A 296 44.90 14.24 -13.81
C SER A 296 45.46 15.57 -14.33
N PRO A 297 44.66 16.66 -14.36
CA PRO A 297 45.17 17.95 -14.79
C PRO A 297 45.87 18.64 -13.61
N SER A 298 47.20 18.72 -13.64
CA SER A 298 47.89 19.86 -13.02
C SER A 298 47.89 21.02 -14.02
N SER A 299 47.51 22.18 -13.49
CA SER A 299 47.47 23.49 -14.14
C SER A 299 48.63 23.73 -15.11
N SER A 300 48.32 23.95 -16.39
CA SER A 300 48.91 25.01 -17.24
C SER A 300 48.21 25.06 -18.59
N SER A 301 47.76 26.26 -18.97
CA SER A 301 47.02 26.59 -20.18
C SER A 301 47.70 26.15 -21.47
N VAL A 302 46.94 25.52 -22.38
CA VAL A 302 47.31 25.40 -23.80
C VAL A 302 46.11 25.78 -24.67
N THR A 303 46.27 26.88 -25.39
CA THR A 303 45.39 27.39 -26.44
C THR A 303 45.23 26.36 -27.57
N LEU A 304 43.99 26.01 -27.92
CA LEU A 304 43.66 25.15 -29.05
C LEU A 304 43.55 25.99 -30.33
N LEU A 305 44.44 25.77 -31.30
CA LEU A 305 44.37 26.37 -32.63
C LEU A 305 43.29 25.64 -33.46
N LEU A 306 42.30 26.37 -33.96
CA LEU A 306 41.28 25.84 -34.87
C LEU A 306 41.84 25.84 -36.31
N ALA A 307 42.10 24.67 -36.88
CA ALA A 307 42.42 24.54 -38.30
C ALA A 307 41.15 24.14 -39.07
N LEU A 308 40.62 25.06 -39.88
CA LEU A 308 39.58 24.77 -40.87
C LEU A 308 40.20 23.99 -42.05
N MET A 309 39.68 22.81 -42.34
CA MET A 309 39.93 22.11 -43.61
C MET A 309 38.81 22.45 -44.59
N ILE A 310 39.16 23.10 -45.70
CA ILE A 310 38.27 23.34 -46.85
C ILE A 310 38.39 22.12 -47.79
N PRO A 311 37.29 21.54 -48.29
CA PRO A 311 37.37 20.50 -49.31
C PRO A 311 37.67 21.12 -50.68
N SER A 312 38.71 20.62 -51.34
CA SER A 312 39.04 20.87 -52.74
C SER A 312 38.10 20.08 -53.66
N THR A 313 37.37 20.76 -54.54
CA THR A 313 36.72 20.14 -55.69
C THR A 313 37.57 20.38 -56.94
N SER A 314 38.06 19.31 -57.55
CA SER A 314 38.30 19.22 -59.00
C SER A 314 36.93 19.09 -59.68
N TRP A 315 36.62 19.64 -60.85
CA TRP A 315 37.37 19.89 -62.09
C TRP A 315 37.05 21.27 -62.67
#